data_AF-A0A9D6LHR4-F1
#
_entry.id   AF-A0A9D6LHR4-F1
#
_cell.length_a   1.000
_cell.length_b   1.000
_cell.length_c   1.000
_cell.angle_alpha   90.00
_cell.angle_beta   90.00
_cell.angle_gamma   90.00
#
_symmetry.space_group_name_H-M   'P 1'
#
loop_
_entity.id
_entity.type
_entity.pdbx_description
1 polymer ?
#
loop_
_entity_poly.entity_id
_entity_poly.type
_entity_poly.pdbx_seq_one_letter_code
_entity_poly.pdbx_strand_id
1 'polypeptide(L)'
;MRCVWLWCINNRRVVQTALALVLIWDCGGVHADTSAPWFRGVASAVIPGAGQAGNGDYPEAAMHFGIFAVSVYGALHYQNQSDYLDADERYDEDNNREFINKTTLRYDYAARLATDVTLYSGYAAYRDARLRDNAGFRTPAPRESLSDLAVAPFSFKFLARPTTFIPLAIDAALLYRYKDSKDAYGIYRAKDVSQRDLQIFNLTANEMTAVGEEAFFRGFLNNEFSNRFGDGWGLATSSTIFGLAHSGLGQSANSLQAALAGAYFGWLHQRNGFQTGEGVALHYWINVLAGISAIHNGGRAELLHVQLPF
;
A
#
# COMPACT_ATOMS: atom_id res chain seq x y z
N MET A 1 -9.73 22.38 2.15
CA MET A 1 -9.05 21.44 3.09
C MET A 1 -9.15 20.03 2.50
N ARG A 2 -8.03 19.43 2.06
CA ARG A 2 -7.97 18.07 1.49
C ARG A 2 -8.14 17.05 2.64
N CYS A 3 -9.37 16.62 2.93
CA CYS A 3 -9.71 15.86 4.15
C CYS A 3 -10.17 14.41 3.90
N VAL A 4 -9.76 13.79 2.80
CA VAL A 4 -10.27 12.46 2.39
C VAL A 4 -9.11 11.64 1.83
N TRP A 5 -8.83 10.48 2.43
CA TRP A 5 -7.55 9.77 2.34
C TRP A 5 -7.66 8.45 1.57
N LEU A 6 -7.07 8.34 0.37
CA LEU A 6 -6.52 7.05 -0.06
C LEU A 6 -5.03 7.00 0.27
N TRP A 7 -4.56 5.84 0.70
CA TRP A 7 -3.14 5.52 0.81
C TRP A 7 -2.74 4.81 -0.49
N CYS A 8 -2.03 5.49 -1.37
CA CYS A 8 -1.52 4.88 -2.60
C CYS A 8 -0.07 5.28 -2.78
N ILE A 9 0.82 4.32 -2.59
CA ILE A 9 2.25 4.53 -2.73
C ILE A 9 2.66 4.63 -4.21
N ASN A 10 3.62 5.51 -4.51
CA ASN A 10 4.24 5.64 -5.84
C ASN A 10 5.33 4.58 -6.04
N ASN A 11 5.21 3.75 -7.08
CA ASN A 11 6.15 2.66 -7.40
C ASN A 11 7.60 3.09 -7.58
N ARG A 12 7.87 4.28 -8.14
CA ARG A 12 9.25 4.80 -8.24
C ARG A 12 9.85 5.08 -6.87
N ARG A 13 9.03 5.52 -5.91
CA ARG A 13 9.47 5.82 -4.55
C ARG A 13 9.65 4.55 -3.71
N VAL A 14 8.83 3.50 -3.88
CA VAL A 14 9.04 2.21 -3.19
C VAL A 14 10.40 1.62 -3.48
N VAL A 15 10.74 1.52 -4.76
CA VAL A 15 12.02 0.94 -5.19
C VAL A 15 13.19 1.80 -4.71
N GLN A 16 13.07 3.13 -4.79
CA GLN A 16 14.07 4.05 -4.25
C GLN A 16 14.21 3.95 -2.73
N THR A 17 13.11 3.78 -2.00
CA THR A 17 13.11 3.60 -0.54
C THR A 17 13.67 2.25 -0.15
N ALA A 18 13.33 1.17 -0.85
CA ALA A 18 13.91 -0.17 -0.64
C ALA A 18 15.42 -0.19 -0.94
N LEU A 19 15.86 0.47 -2.01
CA LEU A 19 17.29 0.65 -2.33
C LEU A 19 18.00 1.56 -1.31
N ALA A 20 17.35 2.62 -0.84
CA ALA A 20 17.89 3.47 0.22
C ALA A 20 18.01 2.71 1.55
N LEU A 21 17.08 1.79 1.83
CA LEU A 21 17.17 0.90 3.00
C LEU A 21 18.37 -0.05 2.91
N VAL A 22 18.73 -0.53 1.72
CA VAL A 22 19.99 -1.27 1.50
C VAL A 22 21.22 -0.39 1.75
N LEU A 23 21.20 0.87 1.29
CA LEU A 23 22.34 1.79 1.38
C LEU A 23 22.58 2.36 2.79
N ILE A 24 21.52 2.63 3.57
CA ILE A 24 21.64 3.08 4.98
C ILE A 24 22.24 1.97 5.86
N TRP A 25 22.13 0.71 5.43
CA TRP A 25 22.49 -0.47 6.19
C TRP A 25 23.97 -0.87 6.08
N ASP A 26 24.67 -0.44 5.03
CA ASP A 26 26.02 -0.92 4.68
C ASP A 26 27.18 -0.01 5.16
N CYS A 27 26.89 1.00 5.99
CA CYS A 27 27.94 1.87 6.55
C CYS A 27 28.86 1.19 7.59
N GLY A 28 28.71 -0.13 7.82
CA GLY A 28 29.41 -0.87 8.87
C GLY A 28 30.48 -1.89 8.44
N GLY A 29 30.71 -2.12 7.15
CA GLY A 29 31.77 -3.03 6.68
C GLY A 29 31.58 -4.51 7.10
N VAL A 30 30.35 -4.93 7.38
CA VAL A 30 30.02 -6.33 7.70
C VAL A 30 29.45 -6.96 6.44
N HIS A 31 30.05 -8.06 5.96
CA HIS A 31 29.52 -8.86 4.87
C HIS A 31 28.01 -9.08 5.07
N ALA A 32 27.19 -8.73 4.08
CA ALA A 32 25.75 -8.91 4.15
C ALA A 32 25.44 -10.40 4.41
N ASP A 33 25.00 -10.71 5.63
CA ASP A 33 24.55 -12.05 5.98
C ASP A 33 23.25 -12.33 5.21
N THR A 34 23.40 -12.98 4.07
CA THR A 34 22.28 -13.30 3.18
C THR A 34 21.29 -14.28 3.82
N SER A 35 21.66 -14.94 4.92
CA SER A 35 20.76 -15.82 5.68
C SER A 35 19.86 -15.05 6.65
N ALA A 36 20.20 -13.80 6.98
CA ALA A 36 19.47 -13.02 7.96
C ALA A 36 18.04 -12.70 7.49
N PRO A 37 17.01 -12.79 8.37
CA PRO A 37 15.62 -12.58 7.98
C PRO A 37 15.34 -11.22 7.31
N TRP A 38 15.98 -10.15 7.78
CA TRP A 38 15.82 -8.82 7.19
C TRP A 38 16.31 -8.78 5.73
N PHE A 39 17.39 -9.48 5.42
CA PHE A 39 17.94 -9.54 4.07
C PHE A 39 16.98 -10.29 3.15
N ARG A 40 16.37 -11.38 3.63
CA ARG A 40 15.31 -12.09 2.90
C ARG A 40 14.13 -11.17 2.59
N GLY A 41 13.69 -10.39 3.57
CA GLY A 41 12.60 -9.43 3.39
C GLY A 41 12.92 -8.34 2.37
N VAL A 42 14.10 -7.72 2.45
CA VAL A 42 14.54 -6.71 1.47
C VAL A 42 14.71 -7.33 0.09
N ALA A 43 15.34 -8.49 -0.02
CA ALA A 43 15.54 -9.18 -1.30
C ALA A 43 14.21 -9.45 -2.01
N SER A 44 13.19 -9.94 -1.28
CA SER A 44 11.84 -10.14 -1.83
C SER A 44 11.09 -8.84 -2.13
N ALA A 45 11.38 -7.74 -1.43
CA ALA A 45 10.81 -6.43 -1.73
C ALA A 45 11.46 -5.76 -2.97
N VAL A 46 12.63 -6.24 -3.42
CA VAL A 46 13.26 -5.80 -4.66
C VAL A 46 12.93 -6.73 -5.82
N ILE A 47 13.01 -8.05 -5.60
CA ILE A 47 12.66 -9.10 -6.55
C ILE A 47 11.70 -10.05 -5.84
N PRO A 48 10.37 -9.94 -6.06
CA PRO A 48 9.38 -10.79 -5.41
C PRO A 48 9.71 -12.27 -5.57
N GLY A 49 9.71 -13.01 -4.45
CA GLY A 49 10.09 -14.42 -4.38
C GLY A 49 11.56 -14.70 -4.04
N ALA A 50 12.48 -13.72 -4.15
CA ALA A 50 13.91 -13.98 -3.93
C ALA A 50 14.25 -14.41 -2.50
N GLY A 51 13.61 -13.80 -1.50
CA GLY A 51 13.71 -14.17 -0.10
C GLY A 51 13.07 -15.53 0.21
N GLN A 52 11.94 -15.87 -0.41
CA GLN A 52 11.33 -17.21 -0.31
C GLN A 52 12.28 -18.28 -0.87
N ALA A 53 12.89 -18.05 -2.04
CA ALA A 53 13.90 -18.94 -2.60
C ALA A 53 15.12 -19.05 -1.69
N GLY A 54 15.51 -17.94 -1.05
CA GLY A 54 16.54 -17.92 -0.01
C GLY A 54 16.18 -18.75 1.22
N ASN A 55 14.89 -18.80 1.56
CA ASN A 55 14.34 -19.70 2.57
C ASN A 55 14.17 -21.13 2.02
N GLY A 56 14.52 -21.43 0.76
CA GLY A 56 14.30 -22.76 0.17
C GLY A 56 12.84 -23.10 -0.13
N ASP A 57 11.93 -22.12 -0.07
CA ASP A 57 10.54 -22.27 -0.52
C ASP A 57 10.41 -21.86 -2.00
N TYR A 58 10.86 -22.74 -2.88
CA TYR A 58 10.82 -22.50 -4.32
C TYR A 58 9.42 -22.38 -4.92
N PRO A 59 8.41 -23.17 -4.48
CA PRO A 59 7.03 -22.99 -4.93
C PRO A 59 6.50 -21.59 -4.60
N GLU A 60 6.65 -21.12 -3.37
CA GLU A 60 6.19 -19.78 -2.98
C GLU A 60 6.97 -18.67 -3.71
N ALA A 61 8.28 -18.85 -3.90
CA ALA A 61 9.09 -17.95 -4.71
C ALA A 61 8.58 -17.82 -6.15
N ALA A 62 8.30 -18.95 -6.80
CA ALA A 62 7.77 -18.97 -8.16
C ALA A 62 6.38 -18.33 -8.26
N MET A 63 5.53 -18.52 -7.26
CA MET A 63 4.21 -17.88 -7.21
C MET A 63 4.33 -16.35 -7.10
N HIS A 64 5.10 -15.83 -6.15
CA HIS A 64 5.29 -14.38 -6.01
C HIS A 64 5.89 -13.75 -7.28
N PHE A 65 6.96 -14.34 -7.81
CA PHE A 65 7.60 -13.83 -9.01
C PHE A 65 6.67 -13.90 -10.23
N GLY A 66 5.92 -15.01 -10.39
CA GLY A 66 4.99 -15.21 -11.49
C GLY A 66 3.86 -14.17 -11.51
N ILE A 67 3.22 -13.95 -10.34
CA ILE A 67 2.16 -12.93 -10.23
C ILE A 67 2.73 -11.54 -10.49
N PHE A 68 3.90 -11.22 -9.93
CA PHE A 68 4.58 -9.95 -10.16
C PHE A 68 4.88 -9.73 -11.66
N ALA A 69 5.49 -10.72 -12.32
CA ALA A 69 5.88 -10.61 -13.73
C ALA A 69 4.67 -10.40 -14.66
N VAL A 70 3.59 -11.16 -14.44
CA VAL A 70 2.34 -11.00 -15.21
C VAL A 70 1.71 -9.62 -14.94
N SER A 71 1.74 -9.15 -13.70
CA SER A 71 1.17 -7.85 -13.32
C SER A 71 1.98 -6.68 -13.90
N VAL A 72 3.31 -6.75 -13.87
CA VAL A 72 4.20 -5.77 -14.52
C VAL A 72 3.99 -5.77 -16.02
N TYR A 73 3.91 -6.95 -16.65
CA TYR A 73 3.60 -7.05 -18.07
C TYR A 73 2.25 -6.40 -18.41
N GLY A 74 1.21 -6.68 -17.62
CA GLY A 74 -0.10 -6.06 -17.77
C GLY A 74 -0.05 -4.55 -17.64
N ALA A 75 0.63 -4.02 -16.63
CA ALA A 75 0.80 -2.58 -16.42
C ALA A 75 1.51 -1.93 -17.63
N LEU A 76 2.65 -2.47 -18.06
CA LEU A 76 3.36 -1.96 -19.25
C LEU A 76 2.52 -2.06 -20.52
N HIS A 77 1.75 -3.14 -20.69
CA HIS A 77 0.86 -3.32 -21.83
C HIS A 77 -0.21 -2.23 -21.90
N TYR A 78 -0.86 -1.91 -20.77
CA TYR A 78 -1.89 -0.87 -20.71
C TYR A 78 -1.31 0.54 -20.78
N GLN A 79 -0.13 0.77 -20.18
CA GLN A 79 0.57 2.05 -20.26
C GLN A 79 0.95 2.44 -21.70
N ASN A 80 1.24 1.45 -22.55
CA ASN A 80 1.61 1.67 -23.95
C ASN A 80 0.41 1.84 -24.90
N GLN A 81 -0.83 1.78 -24.39
CA GLN A 81 -2.00 2.04 -25.22
C GLN A 81 -2.16 3.55 -25.44
N SER A 82 -2.65 3.94 -26.61
CA SER A 82 -2.75 5.34 -27.02
C SER A 82 -3.74 6.16 -26.20
N ASP A 83 -4.67 5.50 -25.51
CA ASP A 83 -5.68 6.12 -24.65
C ASP A 83 -5.31 6.03 -23.16
N TYR A 84 -4.10 5.60 -22.80
CA TYR A 84 -3.65 5.65 -21.41
C TYR A 84 -3.49 7.10 -20.96
N LEU A 85 -4.12 7.44 -19.83
CA LEU A 85 -3.95 8.74 -19.17
C LEU A 85 -2.76 8.68 -18.22
N ASP A 86 -1.74 9.50 -18.47
CA ASP A 86 -0.63 9.69 -17.54
C ASP A 86 -1.03 10.58 -16.34
N ALA A 87 -0.09 10.84 -15.43
CA ALA A 87 -0.40 11.60 -14.22
C ALA A 87 -0.86 13.04 -14.48
N ASP A 88 -0.32 13.69 -15.52
CA ASP A 88 -0.60 15.10 -15.82
C ASP A 88 -1.97 15.25 -16.51
N GLU A 89 -2.36 14.25 -17.32
CA GLU A 89 -3.69 14.19 -17.92
C GLU A 89 -4.77 13.71 -16.93
N ARG A 90 -4.38 12.86 -15.98
CA ARG A 90 -5.29 12.21 -15.04
C ARG A 90 -5.67 13.11 -13.87
N TYR A 91 -4.72 13.83 -13.29
CA TYR A 91 -4.93 14.54 -12.03
C TYR A 91 -5.00 16.05 -12.24
N ASP A 92 -6.21 16.59 -12.11
CA ASP A 92 -6.44 18.04 -12.03
C ASP A 92 -6.45 18.45 -10.55
N GLU A 93 -5.26 18.73 -10.04
CA GLU A 93 -5.05 19.07 -8.62
C GLU A 93 -5.71 20.39 -8.20
N ASP A 94 -5.81 21.34 -9.12
CA ASP A 94 -6.39 22.66 -8.86
C ASP A 94 -7.90 22.55 -8.63
N ASN A 95 -8.55 21.58 -9.31
CA ASN A 95 -9.99 21.33 -9.18
C ASN A 95 -10.34 20.08 -8.36
N ASN A 96 -9.35 19.40 -7.78
CA ASN A 96 -9.51 18.12 -7.06
C ASN A 96 -10.24 17.05 -7.89
N ARG A 97 -9.83 16.83 -9.14
CA ARG A 97 -10.45 15.85 -10.04
C ARG A 97 -9.47 14.79 -10.50
N GLU A 98 -9.99 13.58 -10.60
CA GLU A 98 -9.33 12.46 -11.27
C GLU A 98 -10.08 12.09 -12.53
N PHE A 99 -9.38 11.89 -13.63
CA PHE A 99 -9.96 11.35 -14.85
C PHE A 99 -9.57 9.88 -15.03
N ILE A 100 -10.54 9.02 -15.36
CA ILE A 100 -10.26 7.59 -15.52
C ILE A 100 -11.03 7.00 -16.69
N ASN A 101 -10.32 6.23 -17.52
CA ASN A 101 -10.90 5.38 -18.56
C ASN A 101 -10.54 3.91 -18.30
N LYS A 102 -11.00 3.01 -19.18
CA LYS A 102 -10.86 1.58 -18.95
C LYS A 102 -9.41 1.12 -19.04
N THR A 103 -8.62 1.71 -19.92
CA THR A 103 -7.19 1.45 -20.07
C THR A 103 -6.44 1.83 -18.80
N THR A 104 -6.63 3.06 -18.30
CA THR A 104 -6.01 3.53 -17.05
C THR A 104 -6.46 2.72 -15.83
N LEU A 105 -7.75 2.36 -15.73
CA LEU A 105 -8.25 1.53 -14.63
C LEU A 105 -7.59 0.13 -14.62
N ARG A 106 -7.37 -0.46 -15.79
CA ARG A 106 -6.70 -1.76 -15.93
C ARG A 106 -5.20 -1.66 -15.64
N TYR A 107 -4.56 -0.57 -16.08
CA TYR A 107 -3.20 -0.23 -15.68
C TYR A 107 -3.10 -0.16 -14.15
N ASP A 108 -3.99 0.57 -13.48
CA ASP A 108 -3.95 0.73 -12.02
C ASP A 108 -4.10 -0.60 -11.30
N TYR A 109 -5.00 -1.47 -11.76
CA TYR A 109 -5.18 -2.79 -11.16
C TYR A 109 -3.90 -3.62 -11.26
N ALA A 110 -3.28 -3.63 -12.45
CA ALA A 110 -2.05 -4.39 -12.70
C ALA A 110 -0.85 -3.80 -11.94
N ALA A 111 -0.70 -2.48 -11.96
CA ALA A 111 0.36 -1.78 -11.24
C ALA A 111 0.23 -1.97 -9.73
N ARG A 112 -1.00 -1.85 -9.19
CA ARG A 112 -1.29 -2.06 -7.78
C ARG A 112 -0.97 -3.49 -7.35
N LEU A 113 -1.44 -4.48 -8.10
CA LEU A 113 -1.15 -5.89 -7.81
C LEU A 113 0.36 -6.17 -7.82
N ALA A 114 1.13 -5.59 -8.76
CA ALA A 114 2.58 -5.72 -8.78
C ALA A 114 3.24 -5.14 -7.51
N THR A 115 2.80 -3.96 -7.08
CA THR A 115 3.28 -3.31 -5.85
C THR A 115 2.96 -4.14 -4.61
N ASP A 116 1.70 -4.57 -4.48
CA ASP A 116 1.24 -5.26 -3.27
C ASP A 116 1.87 -6.64 -3.14
N VAL A 117 2.07 -7.36 -4.26
CA VAL A 117 2.85 -8.60 -4.27
C VAL A 117 4.29 -8.36 -3.84
N THR A 118 4.89 -7.24 -4.23
CA THR A 118 6.25 -6.89 -3.83
C THR A 118 6.34 -6.64 -2.32
N LEU A 119 5.43 -5.82 -1.79
CA LEU A 119 5.37 -5.50 -0.37
C LEU A 119 5.09 -6.75 0.48
N TYR A 120 4.07 -7.53 0.09
CA TYR A 120 3.70 -8.75 0.79
C TYR A 120 4.80 -9.82 0.69
N SER A 121 5.43 -9.99 -0.47
CA SER A 121 6.54 -10.95 -0.62
C SER A 121 7.71 -10.61 0.31
N GLY A 122 8.04 -9.33 0.49
CA GLY A 122 9.03 -8.89 1.47
C GLY A 122 8.65 -9.25 2.90
N TYR A 123 7.39 -9.01 3.28
CA TYR A 123 6.87 -9.44 4.58
C TYR A 123 6.91 -10.96 4.79
N ALA A 124 6.40 -11.74 3.84
CA ALA A 124 6.32 -13.19 3.95
C ALA A 124 7.72 -13.80 4.08
N ALA A 125 8.69 -13.37 3.27
CA ALA A 125 10.07 -13.84 3.36
C ALA A 125 10.71 -13.55 4.73
N TYR A 126 10.49 -12.35 5.28
CA TYR A 126 10.94 -11.98 6.62
C TYR A 126 10.23 -12.82 7.70
N ARG A 127 8.90 -12.91 7.66
CA ARG A 127 8.07 -13.70 8.56
C ARG A 127 8.56 -15.14 8.62
N ASP A 128 8.69 -15.80 7.48
CA ASP A 128 8.98 -17.23 7.43
C ASP A 128 10.41 -17.54 7.86
N ALA A 129 11.36 -16.64 7.59
CA ALA A 129 12.71 -16.74 8.14
C ALA A 129 12.68 -16.61 9.68
N ARG A 130 11.95 -15.63 10.23
CA ARG A 130 11.79 -15.42 11.69
C ARG A 130 11.06 -16.56 12.39
N LEU A 131 10.11 -17.23 11.71
CA LEU A 131 9.38 -18.38 12.25
C LEU A 131 10.25 -19.62 12.37
N ARG A 132 11.26 -19.77 11.52
CA ARG A 132 12.23 -20.87 11.59
C ARG A 132 13.26 -20.66 12.69
N ASP A 133 13.73 -19.42 12.83
CA ASP A 133 14.61 -19.03 13.91
C ASP A 133 14.33 -17.60 14.39
N ASN A 134 13.90 -17.51 15.64
CA ASN A 134 13.62 -16.26 16.35
C ASN A 134 14.62 -16.02 17.50
N ALA A 135 15.64 -16.86 17.65
CA ALA A 135 16.60 -16.73 18.73
C ALA A 135 17.34 -15.38 18.64
N GLY A 136 17.48 -14.69 19.77
CA GLY A 136 18.18 -13.42 19.84
C GLY A 136 17.38 -12.18 19.41
N PHE A 137 16.13 -12.33 18.95
CA PHE A 137 15.28 -11.19 18.64
C PHE A 137 14.49 -10.69 19.85
N ARG A 138 14.34 -9.36 19.94
CA ARG A 138 13.58 -8.67 21.01
C ARG A 138 12.08 -8.65 20.75
N THR A 139 11.68 -8.64 19.48
CA THR A 139 10.29 -8.65 19.05
C THR A 139 9.81 -10.07 18.77
N PRO A 140 8.50 -10.34 18.91
CA PRO A 140 7.95 -11.63 18.49
C PRO A 140 8.04 -11.77 16.96
N ALA A 141 8.22 -13.02 16.50
CA ALA A 141 8.08 -13.35 15.08
C ALA A 141 6.68 -12.94 14.61
N PRO A 142 6.56 -12.28 13.44
CA PRO A 142 5.26 -12.13 12.80
C PRO A 142 4.66 -13.50 12.51
N ARG A 143 3.33 -13.63 12.56
CA ARG A 143 2.63 -14.93 12.40
C ARG A 143 1.48 -14.91 11.41
N GLU A 144 1.02 -13.72 11.03
CA GLU A 144 -0.18 -13.58 10.21
C GLU A 144 0.11 -13.99 8.75
N SER A 145 -0.72 -14.89 8.24
CA SER A 145 -0.71 -15.33 6.85
C SER A 145 -1.43 -14.33 5.93
N LEU A 146 -1.33 -14.52 4.61
CA LEU A 146 -2.07 -13.70 3.65
C LEU A 146 -3.57 -13.77 3.94
N SER A 147 -4.08 -14.97 4.21
CA SER A 147 -5.49 -15.20 4.55
C SER A 147 -5.90 -14.51 5.84
N ASP A 148 -5.05 -14.50 6.88
CA ASP A 148 -5.37 -13.83 8.14
C ASP A 148 -5.53 -12.32 7.94
N LEU A 149 -4.64 -11.73 7.14
CA LEU A 149 -4.69 -10.31 6.83
C LEU A 149 -5.86 -9.97 5.91
N ALA A 150 -6.12 -10.79 4.89
CA ALA A 150 -7.21 -10.57 3.93
C ALA A 150 -8.61 -10.65 4.54
N VAL A 151 -8.78 -11.35 5.67
CA VAL A 151 -10.05 -11.38 6.41
C VAL A 151 -10.11 -10.36 7.53
N ALA A 152 -8.99 -9.71 7.87
CA ALA A 152 -8.91 -8.78 8.99
C ALA A 152 -9.90 -7.61 8.86
N PRO A 153 -10.11 -6.99 7.68
CA PRO A 153 -11.08 -5.91 7.54
C PRO A 153 -12.52 -6.29 7.86
N PHE A 154 -12.87 -7.57 7.76
CA PHE A 154 -14.21 -8.07 8.02
C PHE A 154 -14.36 -8.69 9.42
N SER A 155 -13.28 -8.69 10.20
CA SER A 155 -13.26 -9.27 11.53
C SER A 155 -13.87 -8.32 12.56
N PHE A 156 -14.98 -8.72 13.16
CA PHE A 156 -15.62 -7.96 14.24
C PHE A 156 -14.66 -7.71 15.42
N LYS A 157 -13.70 -8.61 15.67
CA LYS A 157 -12.65 -8.45 16.70
C LYS A 157 -11.83 -7.17 16.50
N PHE A 158 -11.57 -6.77 15.26
CA PHE A 158 -10.83 -5.55 14.97
C PHE A 158 -11.78 -4.35 14.87
N LEU A 159 -12.89 -4.50 14.14
CA LEU A 159 -13.85 -3.41 13.93
C LEU A 159 -14.48 -2.89 15.23
N ALA A 160 -14.71 -3.75 16.23
CA ALA A 160 -15.30 -3.34 17.50
C ALA A 160 -14.32 -2.60 18.44
N ARG A 161 -13.03 -2.52 18.10
CA ARG A 161 -12.04 -1.84 18.95
C ARG A 161 -12.23 -0.32 18.86
N PRO A 162 -12.20 0.41 19.98
CA PRO A 162 -12.23 1.88 19.97
C PRO A 162 -11.16 2.52 19.10
N THR A 163 -9.99 1.88 19.04
CA THR A 163 -8.86 2.25 18.19
C THR A 163 -9.11 2.05 16.69
N THR A 164 -10.18 1.36 16.30
CA THR A 164 -10.60 1.20 14.90
C THR A 164 -11.88 1.97 14.63
N PHE A 165 -12.96 1.74 15.39
CA PHE A 165 -14.26 2.36 15.05
C PHE A 165 -14.30 3.87 15.29
N ILE A 166 -13.56 4.41 16.27
CA ILE A 166 -13.58 5.87 16.52
C ILE A 166 -12.92 6.61 15.35
N PRO A 167 -11.69 6.25 14.90
CA PRO A 167 -11.13 6.83 13.69
C PRO A 167 -12.04 6.69 12.47
N LEU A 168 -12.64 5.52 12.24
CA LEU A 168 -13.58 5.31 11.12
C LEU A 168 -14.82 6.19 11.21
N ALA A 169 -15.39 6.35 12.40
CA ALA A 169 -16.56 7.21 12.60
C ALA A 169 -16.22 8.69 12.36
N ILE A 170 -15.04 9.14 12.80
CA ILE A 170 -14.54 10.49 12.53
C ILE A 170 -14.35 10.69 11.03
N ASP A 171 -13.67 9.76 10.36
CA ASP A 171 -13.42 9.82 8.93
C ASP A 171 -14.73 9.86 8.12
N ALA A 172 -15.66 8.95 8.41
CA ALA A 172 -16.99 8.93 7.79
C ALA A 172 -17.77 10.24 8.02
N ALA A 173 -17.71 10.81 9.24
CA ALA A 173 -18.38 12.07 9.54
C ALA A 173 -17.76 13.26 8.78
N LEU A 174 -16.44 13.29 8.63
CA LEU A 174 -15.74 14.29 7.83
C LEU A 174 -16.12 14.15 6.34
N LEU A 175 -16.06 12.93 5.80
CA LEU A 175 -16.46 12.63 4.43
C LEU A 175 -17.89 13.06 4.13
N TYR A 176 -18.81 12.72 5.03
CA TYR A 176 -20.21 13.10 4.90
C TYR A 176 -20.41 14.62 4.95
N ARG A 177 -19.69 15.32 5.84
CA ARG A 177 -19.76 16.78 5.96
C ARG A 177 -19.28 17.50 4.70
N TYR A 178 -18.27 16.96 4.02
CA TYR A 178 -17.63 17.60 2.86
C TYR A 178 -18.08 17.06 1.50
N LYS A 179 -19.01 16.09 1.44
CA LYS A 179 -19.40 15.40 0.19
C LYS A 179 -19.84 16.34 -0.94
N ASP A 180 -20.54 17.43 -0.64
CA ASP A 180 -21.03 18.38 -1.67
C ASP A 180 -20.18 19.67 -1.74
N SER A 181 -19.00 19.66 -1.11
CA SER A 181 -18.08 20.80 -1.15
C SER A 181 -17.46 20.96 -2.53
N LYS A 182 -17.20 22.20 -2.94
CA LYS A 182 -16.40 22.48 -4.16
C LYS A 182 -14.96 21.97 -4.05
N ASP A 183 -14.47 21.78 -2.83
CA ASP A 183 -13.16 21.21 -2.52
C ASP A 183 -13.18 19.68 -2.45
N ALA A 184 -14.34 19.04 -2.62
CA ALA A 184 -14.45 17.60 -2.54
C ALA A 184 -13.78 16.96 -3.75
N TYR A 185 -12.90 15.99 -3.50
CA TYR A 185 -12.26 15.26 -4.57
C TYR A 185 -13.26 14.34 -5.28
N GLY A 186 -13.22 14.29 -6.61
CA GLY A 186 -14.13 13.49 -7.42
C GLY A 186 -13.43 12.68 -8.51
N ILE A 187 -13.89 11.44 -8.75
CA ILE A 187 -13.42 10.59 -9.86
C ILE A 187 -14.38 10.68 -11.05
N TYR A 188 -13.89 11.26 -12.14
CA TYR A 188 -14.61 11.50 -13.38
C TYR A 188 -14.28 10.42 -14.40
N ARG A 189 -15.27 9.57 -14.68
CA ARG A 189 -15.09 8.38 -15.53
C ARG A 189 -15.49 8.63 -16.98
N ALA A 190 -14.74 8.04 -17.89
CA ALA A 190 -15.12 7.93 -19.29
C ALA A 190 -16.34 6.99 -19.47
N LYS A 191 -16.93 7.02 -20.68
CA LYS A 191 -18.16 6.28 -21.00
C LYS A 191 -18.00 4.75 -20.90
N ASP A 192 -16.77 4.25 -21.06
CA ASP A 192 -16.37 2.85 -21.05
C ASP A 192 -16.09 2.28 -19.64
N VAL A 193 -16.13 3.13 -18.61
CA VAL A 193 -16.02 2.76 -17.19
C VAL A 193 -17.35 3.02 -16.49
N SER A 194 -17.95 1.97 -15.95
CA SER A 194 -19.16 2.08 -15.14
C SER A 194 -18.83 2.50 -13.71
N GLN A 195 -19.82 3.03 -12.99
CA GLN A 195 -19.67 3.31 -11.56
C GLN A 195 -19.42 2.01 -10.76
N ARG A 196 -20.00 0.90 -11.23
CA ARG A 196 -19.78 -0.42 -10.64
C ARG A 196 -18.33 -0.88 -10.79
N ASP A 197 -17.70 -0.61 -11.92
CA ASP A 197 -16.28 -0.93 -12.13
C ASP A 197 -15.40 -0.21 -11.10
N LEU A 198 -15.67 1.08 -10.87
CA LEU A 198 -14.97 1.86 -9.83
C LEU A 198 -15.23 1.33 -8.42
N GLN A 199 -16.44 0.89 -8.10
CA GLN A 199 -16.76 0.32 -6.79
C GLN A 199 -16.04 -1.03 -6.57
N ILE A 200 -16.03 -1.89 -7.58
CA ILE A 200 -15.29 -3.17 -7.51
C ILE A 200 -13.80 -2.90 -7.36
N PHE A 201 -13.25 -1.97 -8.14
CA PHE A 201 -11.87 -1.54 -8.02
C PHE A 201 -11.59 -0.99 -6.61
N ASN A 202 -12.45 -0.10 -6.09
CA ASN A 202 -12.29 0.49 -4.76
C ASN A 202 -12.27 -0.57 -3.65
N LEU A 203 -13.08 -1.63 -3.74
CA LEU A 203 -13.04 -2.70 -2.75
C LEU A 203 -11.79 -3.57 -2.91
N THR A 204 -11.53 -4.04 -4.13
CA THR A 204 -10.45 -5.02 -4.39
C THR A 204 -9.05 -4.41 -4.28
N ALA A 205 -8.82 -3.24 -4.88
CA ALA A 205 -7.52 -2.58 -4.87
C ALA A 205 -7.11 -2.13 -3.47
N ASN A 206 -8.07 -1.64 -2.66
CA ASN A 206 -7.77 -1.21 -1.31
C ASN A 206 -7.54 -2.37 -0.33
N GLU A 207 -8.13 -3.55 -0.59
CA GLU A 207 -7.77 -4.79 0.14
C GLU A 207 -6.30 -5.14 -0.10
N MET A 208 -5.91 -5.22 -1.37
CA MET A 208 -4.52 -5.54 -1.76
C MET A 208 -3.54 -4.51 -1.17
N THR A 209 -3.89 -3.22 -1.23
CA THR A 209 -3.10 -2.12 -0.68
C THR A 209 -2.93 -2.25 0.83
N ALA A 210 -4.03 -2.38 1.58
CA ALA A 210 -3.99 -2.41 3.03
C ALA A 210 -3.19 -3.63 3.53
N VAL A 211 -3.39 -4.79 2.91
CA VAL A 211 -2.64 -6.01 3.21
C VAL A 211 -1.15 -5.82 2.89
N GLY A 212 -0.81 -5.40 1.67
CA GLY A 212 0.57 -5.26 1.23
C GLY A 212 1.35 -4.23 2.05
N GLU A 213 0.78 -3.03 2.20
CA GLU A 213 1.42 -1.94 2.94
C GLU A 213 1.57 -2.27 4.44
N GLU A 214 0.52 -2.72 5.14
CA GLU A 214 0.67 -3.02 6.56
C GLU A 214 1.56 -4.24 6.83
N ALA A 215 1.50 -5.26 5.98
CA ALA A 215 2.42 -6.39 6.05
C ALA A 215 3.88 -5.92 5.96
N PHE A 216 4.21 -5.10 4.95
CA PHE A 216 5.57 -4.62 4.75
C PHE A 216 6.02 -3.61 5.81
N PHE A 217 5.28 -2.53 6.01
CA PHE A 217 5.71 -1.45 6.87
C PHE A 217 5.61 -1.81 8.36
N ARG A 218 4.61 -2.59 8.78
CA ARG A 218 4.40 -2.92 10.20
C ARG A 218 4.96 -4.30 10.47
N GLY A 219 4.48 -5.29 9.75
CA GLY A 219 4.88 -6.69 9.91
C GLY A 219 6.38 -6.91 9.69
N PHE A 220 7.00 -6.19 8.74
CA PHE A 220 8.43 -6.26 8.49
C PHE A 220 9.21 -5.05 9.03
N LEU A 221 9.11 -3.86 8.45
CA LEU A 221 10.01 -2.74 8.78
C LEU A 221 9.91 -2.30 10.24
N ASN A 222 8.71 -2.01 10.74
CA ASN A 222 8.53 -1.62 12.14
C ASN A 222 8.99 -2.74 13.09
N ASN A 223 8.65 -4.01 12.79
CA ASN A 223 9.08 -5.15 13.59
C ASN A 223 10.62 -5.27 13.66
N GLU A 224 11.30 -5.16 12.51
CA GLU A 224 12.76 -5.28 12.42
C GLU A 224 13.49 -4.07 13.04
N PHE A 225 13.01 -2.85 12.82
CA PHE A 225 13.60 -1.67 13.45
C PHE A 225 13.34 -1.62 14.96
N SER A 226 12.17 -2.06 15.43
CA SER A 226 11.91 -2.25 16.86
C SER A 226 12.83 -3.29 17.47
N ASN A 227 13.11 -4.39 16.76
CA ASN A 227 14.07 -5.39 17.18
C ASN A 227 15.48 -4.81 17.37
N ARG A 228 15.97 -4.04 16.39
CA ARG A 228 17.34 -3.50 16.41
C ARG A 228 17.53 -2.31 17.34
N PHE A 229 16.61 -1.36 17.27
CA PHE A 229 16.78 -0.03 17.84
C PHE A 229 15.80 0.27 18.99
N GLY A 230 14.85 -0.63 19.25
CA GLY A 230 13.79 -0.46 20.24
C GLY A 230 12.52 0.15 19.65
N ASP A 231 11.41 -0.02 20.36
CA ASP A 231 10.06 0.28 19.87
C ASP A 231 9.88 1.72 19.38
N GLY A 232 10.41 2.71 20.11
CA GLY A 232 10.32 4.12 19.72
C GLY A 232 11.00 4.44 18.39
N TRP A 233 12.20 3.90 18.16
CA TRP A 233 12.91 4.08 16.89
C TRP A 233 12.27 3.27 15.76
N GLY A 234 11.79 2.05 16.03
CA GLY A 234 11.03 1.27 15.05
C GLY A 234 9.80 2.00 14.56
N LEU A 235 9.06 2.61 15.49
CA LEU A 235 7.89 3.42 15.18
C LEU A 235 8.26 4.63 14.33
N ALA A 236 9.21 5.45 14.79
CA ALA A 236 9.61 6.67 14.10
C ALA A 236 10.13 6.39 12.69
N THR A 237 11.08 5.45 12.56
CA THR A 237 11.71 5.13 11.27
C THR A 237 10.73 4.53 10.28
N SER A 238 9.94 3.52 10.68
CA SER A 238 8.94 2.91 9.77
C SER A 238 7.89 3.92 9.31
N SER A 239 7.45 4.81 10.20
CA SER A 239 6.47 5.87 9.89
C SER A 239 7.03 6.91 8.93
N THR A 240 8.28 7.34 9.12
CA THR A 240 8.96 8.26 8.19
C THR A 240 9.11 7.63 6.81
N ILE A 241 9.55 6.38 6.73
CA ILE A 241 9.67 5.64 5.45
C ILE A 241 8.31 5.54 4.76
N PHE A 242 7.26 5.18 5.50
CA PHE A 242 5.90 5.14 4.98
C PHE A 242 5.44 6.51 4.44
N GLY A 243 5.74 7.59 5.17
CA GLY A 243 5.50 8.96 4.72
C GLY A 243 6.22 9.29 3.41
N LEU A 244 7.52 8.99 3.32
CA LEU A 244 8.33 9.27 2.12
C LEU A 244 7.90 8.48 0.88
N ALA A 245 7.30 7.30 1.08
CA ALA A 245 6.76 6.49 0.00
C ALA A 245 5.52 7.13 -0.68
N HIS A 246 4.85 8.06 0.01
CA HIS A 246 3.66 8.74 -0.49
C HIS A 246 4.00 10.06 -1.21
N SER A 247 3.20 10.41 -2.22
CA SER A 247 3.41 11.62 -3.03
C SER A 247 2.40 12.74 -2.75
N GLY A 248 1.19 12.39 -2.32
CA GLY A 248 0.08 13.34 -2.25
C GLY A 248 -0.65 13.58 -3.57
N LEU A 249 -0.27 12.85 -4.63
CA LEU A 249 -0.92 12.92 -5.94
C LEU A 249 -2.25 12.16 -5.94
N GLY A 250 -3.24 12.71 -6.61
CA GLY A 250 -4.57 12.12 -6.66
C GLY A 250 -5.23 12.02 -5.28
N GLN A 251 -5.93 10.91 -5.01
CA GLN A 251 -6.45 10.62 -3.67
C GLN A 251 -5.37 10.19 -2.66
N SER A 252 -4.08 10.10 -3.04
CA SER A 252 -3.02 9.76 -2.10
C SER A 252 -2.88 10.81 -1.00
N ALA A 253 -2.71 10.38 0.25
CA ALA A 253 -2.22 11.25 1.31
C ALA A 253 -0.83 11.82 0.97
N ASN A 254 -0.52 13.02 1.46
CA ASN A 254 0.83 13.58 1.34
C ASN A 254 1.80 12.96 2.35
N SER A 255 3.09 13.21 2.18
CA SER A 255 4.13 12.58 3.00
C SER A 255 3.97 12.77 4.51
N LEU A 256 3.52 13.95 4.96
CA LEU A 256 3.32 14.23 6.38
C LEU A 256 2.11 13.47 6.93
N GLN A 257 0.99 13.50 6.20
CA GLN A 257 -0.22 12.79 6.57
C GLN A 257 0.03 11.28 6.62
N ALA A 258 0.73 10.76 5.62
CA ALA A 258 1.21 9.38 5.59
C ALA A 258 2.13 9.08 6.76
N ALA A 259 3.10 9.93 7.11
CA ALA A 259 3.92 9.70 8.30
C ALA A 259 3.11 9.65 9.60
N LEU A 260 2.06 10.47 9.74
CA LEU A 260 1.21 10.47 10.93
C LEU A 260 0.31 9.24 11.03
N ALA A 261 -0.32 8.82 9.93
CA ALA A 261 -1.04 7.54 9.87
C ALA A 261 -0.07 6.36 10.06
N GLY A 262 1.09 6.47 9.41
CA GLY A 262 2.38 5.86 9.72
C GLY A 262 2.52 5.46 11.18
N ALA A 263 2.63 6.49 12.01
CA ALA A 263 2.83 6.42 13.45
C ALA A 263 1.62 5.83 14.17
N TYR A 264 0.39 6.14 13.75
CA TYR A 264 -0.79 5.55 14.36
C TYR A 264 -0.85 4.03 14.18
N PHE A 265 -0.70 3.54 12.93
CA PHE A 265 -0.68 2.11 12.63
C PHE A 265 0.53 1.41 13.25
N GLY A 266 1.70 2.07 13.26
CA GLY A 266 2.89 1.54 13.93
C GLY A 266 2.71 1.38 15.44
N TRP A 267 2.03 2.32 16.09
CA TRP A 267 1.69 2.25 17.51
C TRP A 267 0.66 1.14 17.78
N LEU A 268 -0.39 1.02 16.95
CA LEU A 268 -1.36 -0.07 17.04
C LEU A 268 -0.66 -1.43 16.95
N HIS A 269 0.23 -1.59 15.99
CA HIS A 269 1.02 -2.79 15.80
C HIS A 269 1.79 -3.14 17.09
N GLN A 270 2.58 -2.23 17.64
CA GLN A 270 3.35 -2.47 18.88
C GLN A 270 2.45 -2.76 20.09
N ARG A 271 1.40 -1.94 20.29
CA ARG A 271 0.42 -2.11 21.38
C ARG A 271 -0.27 -3.48 21.34
N ASN A 272 -0.51 -4.01 20.14
CA ASN A 272 -1.16 -5.29 19.93
C ASN A 272 -0.18 -6.47 19.93
N GLY A 273 1.03 -6.30 20.47
CA GLY A 273 2.04 -7.36 20.50
C GLY A 273 2.56 -7.70 19.11
N PHE A 274 2.74 -6.68 18.25
CA PHE A 274 3.21 -6.79 16.87
C PHE A 274 2.27 -7.58 15.96
N GLN A 275 0.95 -7.45 16.17
CA GLN A 275 -0.08 -7.94 15.25
C GLN A 275 -0.51 -6.84 14.29
N THR A 276 -0.60 -7.17 13.01
CA THR A 276 -0.89 -6.24 11.90
C THR A 276 -2.36 -6.16 11.53
N GLY A 277 -3.17 -7.17 11.87
CA GLY A 277 -4.57 -7.27 11.44
C GLY A 277 -5.46 -6.07 11.81
N GLU A 278 -5.27 -5.44 12.97
CA GLU A 278 -6.04 -4.21 13.29
C GLU A 278 -5.66 -3.05 12.37
N GLY A 279 -4.37 -2.90 12.06
CA GLY A 279 -3.88 -1.89 11.12
C GLY A 279 -4.45 -2.12 9.72
N VAL A 280 -4.44 -3.36 9.23
CA VAL A 280 -5.03 -3.74 7.93
C VAL A 280 -6.51 -3.37 7.88
N ALA A 281 -7.27 -3.74 8.92
CA ALA A 281 -8.70 -3.47 8.97
C ALA A 281 -9.01 -1.97 8.92
N LEU A 282 -8.30 -1.18 9.71
CA LEU A 282 -8.50 0.27 9.74
C LEU A 282 -8.07 0.94 8.43
N HIS A 283 -6.89 0.58 7.91
CA HIS A 283 -6.35 1.09 6.66
C HIS A 283 -7.33 0.83 5.50
N TYR A 284 -7.79 -0.42 5.35
CA TYR A 284 -8.75 -0.81 4.32
C TYR A 284 -10.01 0.06 4.34
N TRP A 285 -10.66 0.18 5.51
CA TRP A 285 -11.93 0.89 5.60
C TRP A 285 -11.79 2.40 5.41
N ILE A 286 -10.69 3.02 5.85
CA ILE A 286 -10.39 4.43 5.54
C ILE A 286 -10.34 4.62 4.02
N ASN A 287 -9.57 3.79 3.31
CA ASN A 287 -9.45 3.90 1.86
C ASN A 287 -10.79 3.65 1.14
N VAL A 288 -11.55 2.65 1.58
CA VAL A 288 -12.85 2.34 0.98
C VAL A 288 -13.84 3.49 1.17
N LEU A 289 -13.91 4.08 2.36
CA LEU A 289 -14.78 5.22 2.64
C LEU A 289 -14.38 6.44 1.80
N ALA A 290 -13.07 6.73 1.71
CA ALA A 290 -12.56 7.79 0.87
C ALA A 290 -12.90 7.59 -0.61
N GLY A 291 -12.71 6.38 -1.14
CA GLY A 291 -13.04 6.07 -2.52
C GLY A 291 -14.54 6.08 -2.81
N ILE A 292 -15.39 5.67 -1.85
CA ILE A 292 -16.85 5.83 -1.96
C ILE A 292 -17.21 7.31 -2.10
N SER A 293 -16.62 8.18 -1.27
CA SER A 293 -16.82 9.62 -1.35
C SER A 293 -16.35 10.17 -2.71
N ALA A 294 -15.15 9.77 -3.16
CA ALA A 294 -14.59 10.20 -4.44
C ALA A 294 -15.45 9.80 -5.65
N ILE A 295 -15.97 8.57 -5.65
CA ILE A 295 -16.87 8.07 -6.69
C ILE A 295 -18.22 8.80 -6.65
N HIS A 296 -18.72 9.13 -5.47
CA HIS A 296 -19.97 9.88 -5.29
C HIS A 296 -19.86 11.32 -5.81
N ASN A 297 -18.75 12.00 -5.50
CA ASN A 297 -18.51 13.40 -5.90
C ASN A 297 -18.01 13.52 -7.34
N GLY A 298 -17.69 12.37 -7.95
CA GLY A 298 -17.29 12.24 -9.34
C GLY A 298 -18.47 12.30 -10.32
N GLY A 299 -18.16 12.12 -11.60
CA GLY A 299 -19.13 12.23 -12.67
C GLY A 299 -18.72 11.49 -13.94
N ARG A 300 -19.37 11.82 -15.06
CA ARG A 300 -18.90 11.41 -16.39
C ARG A 300 -18.11 12.54 -17.02
N ALA A 301 -17.00 12.22 -17.68
CA ALA A 301 -16.23 13.16 -18.50
C ALA A 301 -16.14 12.62 -19.93
N GLU A 302 -16.24 13.52 -20.92
CA GLU A 302 -15.85 13.20 -22.29
C GLU A 302 -14.36 13.43 -22.43
N LEU A 303 -13.58 12.35 -22.42
CA LEU A 303 -12.14 12.40 -22.71
C LEU A 303 -11.99 12.47 -24.24
N LEU A 304 -11.93 13.68 -24.78
CA LEU A 304 -11.66 13.90 -26.20
C LEU A 304 -10.15 13.80 -26.44
N HIS A 305 -9.70 12.69 -27.00
CA HIS A 305 -8.39 12.63 -27.64
C HIS A 305 -8.48 13.32 -29.00
N VAL A 306 -8.13 14.61 -29.05
CA VAL A 306 -7.93 15.29 -30.33
C VAL A 306 -6.52 14.95 -30.82
N GLN A 307 -6.40 13.90 -31.62
CA GLN A 307 -5.21 13.71 -32.46
C GLN A 307 -5.26 14.77 -33.56
N LEU A 308 -4.53 15.87 -33.37
CA LEU A 308 -4.30 16.83 -34.44
C LEU A 308 -3.18 16.27 -35.32
N PRO A 309 -3.43 16.00 -36.61
CA PRO A 309 -2.37 15.66 -37.55
C PRO A 309 -1.65 16.95 -37.91
N PHE A 310 -0.51 17.21 -37.28
CA PHE A 310 0.48 18.14 -37.80
C PHE A 310 1.88 17.52 -37.72
#